data_AF-A0A1E4CUU6-F1
#
_entry.id   AF-A0A1E4CUU6-F1
#
_cell.length_a   1.000
_cell.length_b   1.000
_cell.length_c   1.000
_cell.angle_alpha   90.00
_cell.angle_beta   90.00
_cell.angle_gamma   90.00
#
_symmetry.space_group_name_H-M   'P 1'
#
loop_
_entity.id
_entity.type
_entity.pdbx_description
1 polymer ?
#
loop_
_entity_poly.entity_id
_entity_poly.type
_entity_poly.pdbx_seq_one_letter_code
_entity_poly.pdbx_strand_id
1 'polypeptide(L)' 'MAQTTAPGSETKPAGQETNRADCLKNFRAADANSDGTLSAAEIENAKDVIPTQLALSGPISESEFMTACLAQVPKGG' A
#
# COMPACT_ATOMS: atom_id res chain seq x y z
N MET A 1 16.53 -3.38 -25.41
CA MET A 1 15.96 -2.23 -24.66
C MET A 1 15.45 -2.79 -23.34
N ALA A 2 16.32 -2.90 -22.33
CA ALA A 2 15.92 -3.32 -21.00
C ALA A 2 15.33 -2.10 -20.31
N GLN A 3 14.05 -2.14 -20.02
CA GLN A 3 13.38 -1.05 -19.33
C GLN A 3 13.92 -1.01 -17.91
N THR A 4 14.85 -0.09 -17.68
CA THR A 4 15.10 0.55 -16.39
C THR A 4 13.76 1.14 -15.93
N THR A 5 12.98 0.37 -15.19
CA THR A 5 11.84 0.95 -14.47
C THR A 5 12.44 1.57 -13.22
N ALA A 6 12.72 2.88 -13.29
CA ALA A 6 12.89 3.70 -12.11
C ALA A 6 11.77 3.36 -11.10
N PRO A 7 12.00 3.41 -9.77
CA PRO A 7 10.92 3.26 -8.80
C PRO A 7 9.96 4.44 -8.97
N GLY A 8 9.01 4.31 -9.89
CA GLY A 8 8.08 5.35 -10.32
C GLY A 8 7.50 6.05 -9.11
N SER A 9 7.52 7.37 -9.15
CA SER A 9 7.03 8.28 -8.10
C SER A 9 5.51 8.25 -7.93
N GLU A 10 4.85 7.21 -8.43
CA GLU A 10 3.40 7.09 -8.51
C GLU A 10 2.96 5.98 -7.55
N THR A 11 2.19 6.36 -6.54
CA THR A 11 1.46 5.41 -5.68
C THR A 11 0.62 4.52 -6.58
N LYS A 12 0.81 3.20 -6.50
CA LYS A 12 0.02 2.27 -7.30
C LYS A 12 -1.34 2.04 -6.62
N PRO A 13 -2.42 1.80 -7.36
CA PRO A 13 -3.68 1.41 -6.75
C PRO A 13 -3.52 0.10 -5.96
N ALA A 14 -4.36 -0.06 -4.95
CA ALA A 14 -4.43 -1.28 -4.17
C ALA A 14 -4.58 -2.54 -5.06
N GLY A 15 -3.71 -3.53 -4.85
CA GLY A 15 -3.65 -4.78 -5.61
C GLY A 15 -2.84 -4.71 -6.91
N GLN A 16 -2.22 -3.56 -7.23
CA GLN A 16 -1.30 -3.41 -8.37
C GLN A 16 0.18 -3.32 -7.95
N GLU A 17 0.44 -3.44 -6.65
CA GLU A 17 1.79 -3.47 -6.11
C GLU A 17 2.53 -4.69 -6.63
N THR A 18 3.76 -4.45 -7.08
CA THR A 18 4.61 -5.50 -7.66
C THR A 18 5.76 -5.89 -6.73
N ASN A 19 6.00 -5.11 -5.68
CA ASN A 19 7.08 -5.33 -4.74
C ASN A 19 6.78 -4.63 -3.39
N ARG A 20 7.63 -4.90 -2.40
CA ARG A 20 7.53 -4.28 -1.07
C ARG A 20 7.63 -2.75 -1.11
N ALA A 21 8.42 -2.17 -2.01
CA ALA A 21 8.59 -0.72 -2.07
C ALA A 21 7.31 -0.02 -2.55
N ASP A 22 6.56 -0.62 -3.47
CA ASP A 22 5.24 -0.13 -3.91
C ASP A 22 4.26 -0.14 -2.72
N CYS A 23 4.20 -1.26 -1.98
CA CYS A 23 3.38 -1.36 -0.78
C CYS A 23 3.75 -0.30 0.27
N LEU A 24 5.04 -0.07 0.51
CA LEU A 24 5.50 0.90 1.51
C LEU A 24 5.15 2.35 1.10
N LYS A 25 5.19 2.65 -0.21
CA LYS A 25 4.76 3.95 -0.74
C LYS A 25 3.26 4.15 -0.57
N ASN A 26 2.45 3.13 -0.86
CA ASN A 26 1.00 3.20 -0.68
C ASN A 26 0.62 3.39 0.79
N PHE A 27 1.29 2.66 1.69
CA PHE A 27 1.12 2.85 3.13
C PHE A 27 1.43 4.29 3.53
N ARG A 28 2.60 4.81 3.14
CA ARG A 28 3.01 6.19 3.48
C ARG A 28 2.12 7.27 2.86
N ALA A 29 1.53 7.00 1.71
CA ALA A 29 0.58 7.92 1.10
C ALA A 29 -0.75 7.94 1.85
N ALA A 30 -1.12 6.82 2.47
CA ALA A 30 -2.29 6.70 3.31
C ALA A 30 -2.06 7.24 4.73
N ASP A 31 -0.88 7.00 5.30
CA ASP A 31 -0.43 7.39 6.63
C ASP A 31 -0.04 8.88 6.64
N ALA A 32 -1.06 9.73 6.61
CA ALA A 32 -0.94 11.17 6.47
C ALA A 32 -0.30 11.80 7.71
N ASN A 33 -0.51 11.22 8.89
CA ASN A 33 0.11 11.65 10.13
C ASN A 33 1.45 10.94 10.43
N SER A 34 1.81 9.92 9.65
CA SER A 34 3.04 9.13 9.80
C SER A 34 3.19 8.50 11.19
N ASP A 35 2.07 8.08 11.78
CA ASP A 35 2.06 7.41 13.08
C ASP A 35 2.25 5.88 12.98
N GLY A 36 2.31 5.35 11.76
CA GLY A 36 2.50 3.93 11.47
C GLY A 36 1.22 3.10 11.56
N THR A 37 0.05 3.74 11.67
CA THR A 37 -1.26 3.09 11.75
C THR A 37 -2.30 3.87 10.95
N LEU A 38 -2.88 3.24 9.93
CA LEU A 38 -3.95 3.86 9.15
C LEU A 38 -5.24 3.90 9.97
N SER A 39 -5.61 5.10 10.40
CA SER A 39 -6.89 5.38 11.04
C SER A 39 -8.04 5.34 10.04
N ALA A 40 -9.29 5.20 10.50
CA ALA A 40 -10.46 5.19 9.60
C ALA A 40 -10.52 6.42 8.67
N ALA A 41 -10.12 7.60 9.17
CA ALA A 41 -10.05 8.82 8.35
C ALA A 41 -8.96 8.76 7.29
N GLU A 42 -7.80 8.19 7.59
CA GLU A 42 -6.71 7.99 6.63
C GLU A 42 -7.09 6.96 5.58
N ILE A 43 -7.76 5.89 6.01
CA ILE A 43 -8.32 4.89 5.12
C ILE A 43 -9.32 5.52 4.15
N GLU A 44 -10.21 6.38 4.66
CA GLU A 44 -11.14 7.13 3.82
C GLU A 44 -10.45 8.14 2.90
N ASN A 45 -9.33 8.73 3.28
CA ASN A 45 -8.59 9.62 2.38
C ASN A 45 -7.80 8.85 1.32
N ALA A 46 -7.45 7.59 1.60
CA ALA A 46 -6.54 6.77 0.78
C ALA A 46 -7.20 5.49 0.23
N LYS A 47 -8.51 5.51 0.02
CA LYS A 47 -9.30 4.36 -0.47
C LYS A 47 -8.78 3.79 -1.79
N ASP A 48 -8.15 4.62 -2.62
CA ASP A 48 -7.60 4.23 -3.93
C ASP A 48 -6.32 3.38 -3.81
N VAL A 49 -5.54 3.56 -2.74
CA VAL A 49 -4.25 2.88 -2.52
C VAL A 49 -4.31 1.82 -1.42
N ILE A 50 -5.40 1.77 -0.64
CA ILE A 50 -5.63 0.74 0.38
C ILE A 50 -6.64 -0.28 -0.15
N PRO A 51 -6.30 -1.59 -0.13
CA PRO A 51 -7.25 -2.62 -0.51
C PRO A 51 -8.52 -2.54 0.34
N THR A 52 -9.69 -2.58 -0.28
CA THR A 52 -10.99 -2.47 0.42
C THR A 52 -11.16 -3.57 1.48
N GLN A 53 -10.53 -4.72 1.26
CA GLN A 53 -10.49 -5.84 2.21
C GLN A 53 -9.75 -5.53 3.51
N LEU A 54 -8.74 -4.66 3.43
CA LEU A 54 -7.98 -4.14 4.56
C LEU A 54 -8.76 -3.00 5.24
N ALA A 55 -9.38 -2.12 4.45
CA ALA A 55 -10.19 -1.00 4.94
C ALA A 55 -11.36 -1.40 5.86
N LEU A 56 -11.86 -2.63 5.74
CA LEU A 56 -12.94 -3.18 6.56
C LEU A 56 -12.47 -3.70 7.94
N SER A 57 -11.16 -3.85 8.15
CA SER A 57 -10.59 -4.53 9.33
C SER A 57 -10.39 -3.61 10.53
N GLY A 58 -10.63 -2.30 10.39
CA GLY A 58 -10.39 -1.30 11.45
C GLY A 58 -9.06 -0.57 11.25
N PRO A 59 -8.44 -0.02 12.31
CA PRO A 59 -7.13 0.63 12.18
C PRO A 59 -6.08 -0.39 11.74
N ILE A 60 -5.30 -0.04 10.73
CA ILE A 60 -4.37 -0.97 10.08
C ILE A 60 -2.94 -0.56 10.38
N SER A 61 -2.22 -1.38 11.13
CA SER A 61 -0.81 -1.15 11.41
C SER A 61 0.04 -1.30 10.13
N GLU A 62 1.20 -0.64 10.05
CA GLU A 62 2.17 -0.81 8.95
C GLU A 62 2.45 -2.29 8.63
N SER A 63 2.60 -3.11 9.68
CA SER A 63 2.88 -4.55 9.56
C SER A 63 1.72 -5.34 8.94
N GLU A 64 0.48 -5.02 9.29
CA GLU A 64 -0.72 -5.64 8.72
C GLU A 64 -0.89 -5.23 7.26
N PHE A 65 -0.71 -3.94 6.97
CA PHE A 65 -0.74 -3.43 5.61
C PHE A 65 0.32 -4.12 4.75
N MET A 66 1.57 -4.17 5.22
CA MET A 66 2.68 -4.85 4.54
C MET A 66 2.36 -6.32 4.28
N THR A 67 1.83 -7.03 5.28
CA THR A 67 1.52 -8.46 5.15
C THR A 67 0.45 -8.70 4.09
N ALA A 68 -0.64 -7.93 4.12
CA ALA A 68 -1.73 -8.07 3.17
C ALA A 68 -1.38 -7.57 1.77
N CYS A 69 -0.61 -6.49 1.65
CA CYS A 69 -0.11 -6.01 0.37
C CYS A 69 0.85 -7.02 -0.28
N LEU A 70 1.83 -7.53 0.48
CA LEU A 70 2.74 -8.58 0.00
C LEU A 70 2.04 -9.90 -0.30
N ALA A 71 0.90 -10.19 0.34
CA ALA A 71 0.07 -11.34 -0.01
C ALA A 71 -0.62 -11.18 -1.38
N GLN A 72 -0.85 -9.95 -1.83
CA GLN A 72 -1.42 -9.63 -3.14
C GLN A 72 -0.36 -9.51 -4.24
N VAL A 73 0.89 -9.15 -3.87
CA VAL A 73 2.03 -9.16 -4.80
C VAL A 73 2.23 -10.59 -5.34
N PRO A 74 2.11 -10.83 -6.66
CA PRO A 74 2.32 -12.16 -7.22
C PRO A 74 3.76 -12.61 -6.96
N LYS A 75 3.93 -13.82 -6.41
CA LYS A 75 5.23 -14.50 -6.26
C LYS A 75 5.79 -14.84 -7.67
N GLY A 76 6.33 -13.85 -8.37
CA GLY A 76 6.84 -14.06 -9.72
C GLY A 76 7.27 -12.77 -10.42
N GLY A 77 8.12 -11.97 -9.76
CA GLY A 77 8.91 -10.93 -10.41
C GLY A 77 10.26 -11.48 -10.86
#